data_AF-A0A0B4G676-F1
#
_entry.id   AF-A0A0B4G676-F1
#
_cell.length_a   1.000
_cell.length_b   1.000
_cell.length_c   1.000
_cell.angle_alpha   90.00
_cell.angle_beta   90.00
_cell.angle_gamma   90.00
#
_symmetry.space_group_name_H-M   'P 1'
#
loop_
_entity.id
_entity.type
_entity.pdbx_description
1 polymer ?
#
loop_
_entity_poly.entity_id
_entity_poly.type
_entity_poly.pdbx_seq_one_letter_code
_entity_poly.pdbx_strand_id
1 'polypeptide(L)'
;MASPVPMKHIDREDLYTNLEARIQYLHSFLDFSSSTLHRVAFKDEVNGVTLTMHPDDIEALISGAKYIKALVPAVVNIVYRKLLQYDITARAFTTKNTTQGGDVGEALHEDSPQIVHRKMFLRAYLNKLCSDPSKMEFWEYLDKVGMMHVGLGRKHPLHIEYVHLGTCLGFIQDIMTEAILSHPRLHMYRKIALVKALNKVIWIQNDFMAKWHVREADEFGLLETDVVIEKEGYLHGKKILDDKLMADASAGLPAPNKSQCPFATSLPIPSPLRTSIEVDGEESSVPIPESPKVEVEGR
;
A
#
# COMPACT_ATOMS: atom_id res chain seq x y z
N MET A 1 -8.34 -41.15 -4.63
CA MET A 1 -8.18 -40.02 -5.57
C MET A 1 -8.89 -38.83 -4.97
N ALA A 2 -8.25 -37.65 -4.90
CA ALA A 2 -8.93 -36.46 -4.41
C ALA A 2 -10.06 -36.07 -5.38
N SER A 3 -11.26 -35.79 -4.87
CA SER A 3 -12.36 -35.27 -5.68
C SER A 3 -11.95 -33.95 -6.35
N PRO A 4 -12.32 -33.70 -7.62
CA PRO A 4 -12.00 -32.45 -8.28
C PRO A 4 -12.61 -31.27 -7.53
N VAL A 5 -11.81 -30.22 -7.32
CA VAL A 5 -12.29 -28.98 -6.69
C VAL A 5 -13.34 -28.35 -7.62
N PRO A 6 -14.56 -28.07 -7.15
CA PRO A 6 -15.60 -27.50 -7.99
C PRO A 6 -15.21 -26.10 -8.46
N MET A 7 -15.37 -25.83 -9.76
CA MET A 7 -15.17 -24.51 -10.33
C MET A 7 -16.21 -23.54 -9.76
N LYS A 8 -15.76 -22.37 -9.28
CA LYS A 8 -16.63 -21.28 -8.86
C LYS A 8 -16.81 -20.32 -10.03
N HIS A 9 -18.05 -19.98 -10.35
CA HIS A 9 -18.34 -18.92 -11.31
C HIS A 9 -18.15 -17.54 -10.65
N ILE A 10 -17.56 -16.62 -11.40
CA ILE A 10 -17.36 -15.22 -11.01
C ILE A 10 -17.83 -14.38 -12.19
N ASP A 11 -18.77 -13.48 -11.94
CA ASP A 11 -19.23 -12.54 -12.96
C ASP A 11 -18.19 -11.45 -13.18
N ARG A 12 -17.88 -11.14 -14.45
CA ARG A 12 -16.84 -10.16 -14.78
C ARG A 12 -17.27 -8.75 -14.40
N GLU A 13 -18.52 -8.37 -14.67
CA GLU A 13 -19.02 -7.02 -14.42
C GLU A 13 -19.05 -6.73 -12.92
N ASP A 14 -19.48 -7.70 -12.10
CA ASP A 14 -19.50 -7.59 -10.64
C ASP A 14 -18.12 -7.27 -10.05
N LEU A 15 -17.02 -7.75 -10.66
CA LEU A 15 -15.67 -7.41 -10.19
C LEU A 15 -15.37 -5.91 -10.27
N TYR A 16 -16.06 -5.15 -11.11
CA TYR A 16 -15.86 -3.72 -11.29
C TYR A 16 -16.97 -2.90 -10.63
N THR A 17 -18.22 -3.35 -10.71
CA THR A 17 -19.39 -2.59 -10.27
C THR A 17 -19.85 -2.92 -8.84
N ASN A 18 -19.43 -4.06 -8.28
CA ASN A 18 -19.86 -4.53 -6.97
C ASN A 18 -18.66 -4.81 -6.06
N LEU A 19 -18.39 -3.87 -5.14
CA LEU A 19 -17.26 -3.97 -4.21
C LEU A 19 -17.34 -5.24 -3.33
N GLU A 20 -18.55 -5.63 -2.90
CA GLU A 20 -18.73 -6.82 -2.07
C GLU A 20 -18.37 -8.10 -2.86
N ALA A 21 -18.84 -8.22 -4.10
CA ALA A 21 -18.50 -9.35 -4.96
C ALA A 21 -17.00 -9.45 -5.24
N ARG A 22 -16.33 -8.31 -5.50
CA ARG A 22 -14.87 -8.25 -5.66
C ARG A 22 -14.14 -8.70 -4.39
N ILE A 23 -14.55 -8.22 -3.22
CA ILE A 23 -13.96 -8.64 -1.93
C ILE A 23 -14.16 -10.14 -1.70
N GLN A 24 -15.36 -10.66 -1.95
CA GLN A 24 -15.64 -12.09 -1.82
C GLN A 24 -14.74 -12.94 -2.74
N TYR A 25 -14.54 -12.49 -3.99
CA TYR A 25 -13.60 -13.12 -4.92
C TYR A 25 -12.16 -13.09 -4.39
N LEU A 26 -11.64 -11.92 -4.00
CA LEU A 26 -10.28 -11.77 -3.49
C LEU A 26 -10.04 -12.57 -2.22
N HIS A 27 -11.01 -12.56 -1.28
CA HIS A 27 -10.93 -13.36 -0.06
C HIS A 27 -10.91 -14.85 -0.37
N SER A 28 -11.78 -15.32 -1.27
CA SER A 28 -11.79 -16.71 -1.68
C SER A 28 -10.52 -17.12 -2.43
N PHE A 29 -9.91 -16.24 -3.22
CA PHE A 29 -8.72 -16.57 -4.01
C PHE A 29 -7.43 -16.56 -3.16
N LEU A 30 -7.32 -15.62 -2.23
CA LEU A 30 -6.16 -15.49 -1.35
C LEU A 30 -6.24 -16.40 -0.11
N ASP A 31 -7.29 -17.21 0.00
CA ASP A 31 -7.66 -17.92 1.24
C ASP A 31 -7.65 -16.98 2.44
N PHE A 32 -8.13 -15.75 2.29
CA PHE A 32 -8.24 -14.78 3.38
C PHE A 32 -9.46 -15.17 4.20
N SER A 33 -9.22 -15.90 5.28
CA SER A 33 -10.28 -16.60 6.00
C SER A 33 -10.46 -16.04 7.41
N SER A 34 -11.71 -16.09 7.90
CA SER A 34 -12.02 -16.14 9.34
C SER A 34 -12.20 -17.59 9.84
N SER A 35 -11.85 -18.59 9.01
CA SER A 35 -12.36 -19.96 9.13
C SER A 35 -11.22 -20.97 9.26
N THR A 36 -11.14 -21.55 10.46
CA THR A 36 -10.21 -22.57 10.94
C THR A 36 -10.25 -23.92 10.17
N LEU A 37 -10.86 -23.99 8.98
CA LEU A 37 -11.27 -25.27 8.37
C LEU A 37 -10.30 -25.89 7.36
N HIS A 38 -9.28 -25.19 6.86
CA HIS A 38 -8.21 -25.83 6.07
C HIS A 38 -7.02 -26.25 6.97
N ARG A 39 -7.29 -27.24 7.84
CA ARG A 39 -6.31 -27.93 8.67
C ARG A 39 -5.69 -29.07 7.86
N VAL A 40 -4.59 -28.83 7.14
CA VAL A 40 -3.77 -29.95 6.62
C VAL A 40 -2.85 -30.41 7.75
N ALA A 41 -3.26 -31.47 8.43
CA ALA A 41 -2.43 -32.18 9.38
C ALA A 41 -1.32 -32.92 8.62
N PHE A 42 -0.10 -32.42 8.66
CA PHE A 42 1.07 -33.23 8.32
C PHE A 42 1.41 -34.09 9.53
N LYS A 43 1.14 -35.40 9.43
CA LYS A 43 1.66 -36.37 10.37
C LYS A 43 3.16 -36.52 10.10
N ASP A 44 3.99 -36.05 11.03
CA ASP A 44 5.36 -36.52 11.15
C ASP A 44 5.34 -37.73 12.09
N GLU A 45 5.70 -38.90 11.57
CA GLU A 45 5.61 -40.18 12.30
C GLU A 45 6.69 -40.33 13.37
N VAL A 46 7.66 -39.41 13.48
CA VAL A 46 8.87 -39.63 14.27
C VAL A 46 8.88 -38.95 15.65
N ASN A 47 8.18 -37.82 15.85
CA ASN A 47 8.45 -36.96 17.04
C ASN A 47 7.27 -36.58 17.94
N GLY A 48 6.09 -37.18 17.78
CA GLY A 48 4.95 -36.83 18.62
C GLY A 48 4.37 -35.46 18.24
N VAL A 49 3.07 -35.46 17.95
CA VAL A 49 2.37 -34.33 17.35
C VAL A 49 2.40 -33.10 18.27
N THR A 50 3.12 -32.05 17.88
CA THR A 50 2.84 -30.70 18.37
C THR A 50 2.10 -29.93 17.29
N LEU A 51 0.76 -29.99 17.33
CA LEU A 51 -0.13 -29.17 16.50
C LEU A 51 0.16 -27.70 16.78
N THR A 52 0.92 -27.03 15.92
CA THR A 52 0.99 -25.58 15.93
C THR A 52 -0.11 -25.06 15.01
N MET A 53 -1.28 -24.83 15.59
CA MET A 53 -2.38 -24.16 14.91
C MET A 53 -1.94 -22.73 14.60
N HIS A 54 -1.90 -22.36 13.32
CA HIS A 54 -1.80 -20.95 12.95
C HIS A 54 -3.15 -20.27 13.18
N PRO A 55 -3.19 -19.09 13.83
CA PRO A 55 -4.40 -18.29 13.92
C PRO A 55 -4.89 -17.93 12.51
N ASP A 56 -6.20 -17.74 12.34
CA ASP A 56 -6.72 -17.27 11.04
C ASP A 56 -6.15 -15.87 10.72
N ASP A 57 -6.23 -15.44 9.45
CA ASP A 57 -5.61 -14.19 9.03
C ASP A 57 -6.16 -12.96 9.79
N ILE A 58 -7.47 -12.91 10.03
CA ILE A 58 -8.14 -11.87 10.81
C ILE A 58 -7.68 -11.92 12.27
N GLU A 59 -7.63 -13.10 12.89
CA GLU A 59 -7.15 -13.25 14.27
C GLU A 59 -5.67 -12.84 14.40
N ALA A 60 -4.84 -13.24 13.43
CA ALA A 60 -3.43 -12.87 13.37
C ALA A 60 -3.26 -11.35 13.27
N LEU A 61 -4.06 -10.68 12.44
CA LEU A 61 -4.05 -9.22 12.29
C LEU A 61 -4.54 -8.52 13.56
N ILE A 62 -5.66 -8.95 14.15
CA ILE A 62 -6.22 -8.34 15.37
C ILE A 62 -5.24 -8.49 16.55
N SER A 63 -4.74 -9.71 16.79
CA SER A 63 -3.81 -9.97 17.90
C SER A 63 -2.41 -9.38 17.66
N GLY A 64 -2.02 -9.25 16.39
CA GLY A 64 -0.77 -8.68 15.94
C GLY A 64 -0.76 -7.14 15.84
N ALA A 65 -1.93 -6.50 15.81
CA ALA A 65 -2.09 -5.08 15.52
C ALA A 65 -1.22 -4.17 16.41
N LYS A 66 -1.09 -4.49 17.70
CA LYS A 66 -0.26 -3.69 18.63
C LYS A 66 1.22 -3.63 18.23
N TYR A 67 1.75 -4.71 17.64
CA TYR A 67 3.13 -4.76 17.20
C TYR A 67 3.33 -3.94 15.93
N ILE A 68 2.38 -4.03 14.99
CA ILE A 68 2.43 -3.22 13.77
C ILE A 68 2.27 -1.73 14.08
N LYS A 69 1.29 -1.36 14.92
CA LYS A 69 1.02 0.04 15.30
C LYS A 69 2.24 0.70 15.94
N ALA A 70 3.04 -0.05 16.70
CA ALA A 70 4.28 0.45 17.29
C ALA A 70 5.35 0.83 16.24
N LEU A 71 5.30 0.24 15.04
CA LEU A 71 6.24 0.51 13.95
C LEU A 71 5.82 1.71 13.08
N VAL A 72 4.52 2.03 13.04
CA VAL A 72 3.93 3.04 12.14
C VAL A 72 4.68 4.38 12.14
N PRO A 73 5.05 4.99 13.29
CA PRO A 73 5.72 6.28 13.29
C PRO A 73 7.06 6.27 12.53
N ALA A 74 7.84 5.19 12.67
CA ALA A 74 9.14 5.03 12.02
C ALA A 74 8.97 4.72 10.53
N VAL A 75 8.04 3.81 10.19
CA VAL A 75 7.73 3.44 8.80
C VAL A 75 7.33 4.68 7.99
N VAL A 76 6.45 5.54 8.52
CA VAL A 76 6.04 6.76 7.82
C VAL A 76 7.23 7.68 7.53
N ASN A 77 8.15 7.87 8.47
CA ASN A 77 9.32 8.71 8.22
C ASN A 77 10.23 8.11 7.13
N ILE A 78 10.43 6.79 7.14
CA ILE A 78 11.21 6.08 6.12
C ILE A 78 10.55 6.23 4.74
N VAL A 79 9.23 6.04 4.65
CA VAL A 79 8.47 6.18 3.40
C VAL A 79 8.58 7.60 2.85
N TYR A 80 8.41 8.64 3.67
CA TYR A 80 8.51 10.01 3.16
C TYR A 80 9.92 10.41 2.75
N ARG A 81 10.97 9.92 3.44
CA ARG A 81 12.33 10.07 2.92
C ARG A 81 12.46 9.44 1.54
N LYS A 82 11.91 8.24 1.36
CA LYS A 82 12.00 7.52 0.09
C LYS A 82 11.23 8.24 -1.02
N LEU A 83 10.03 8.75 -0.74
CA LEU A 83 9.23 9.52 -1.71
C LEU A 83 9.87 10.86 -2.07
N LEU A 84 10.60 11.50 -1.16
CA LEU A 84 11.30 12.75 -1.42
C LEU A 84 12.67 12.55 -2.10
N GLN A 85 13.17 11.32 -2.22
CA GLN A 85 14.42 11.00 -2.92
C GLN A 85 14.30 11.07 -4.45
N TYR A 86 13.09 10.98 -5.00
CA TYR A 86 12.86 11.00 -6.45
C TYR A 86 11.96 12.19 -6.81
N ASP A 87 12.36 12.92 -7.84
CA ASP A 87 11.64 14.08 -8.38
C ASP A 87 10.18 13.76 -8.74
N ILE A 88 9.95 12.64 -9.44
CA ILE A 88 8.63 12.21 -9.91
C ILE A 88 7.66 11.90 -8.77
N THR A 89 8.15 11.40 -7.63
CA THR A 89 7.30 11.18 -6.44
C THR A 89 7.21 12.41 -5.55
N ALA A 90 8.27 13.22 -5.46
CA ALA A 90 8.27 14.45 -4.67
C ALA A 90 7.32 15.51 -5.25
N ARG A 91 7.28 15.66 -6.59
CA ARG A 91 6.42 16.64 -7.26
C ARG A 91 4.93 16.39 -7.07
N ALA A 92 4.51 15.17 -6.76
CA ALA A 92 3.12 14.86 -6.45
C ALA A 92 2.61 15.70 -5.26
N PHE A 93 3.51 16.12 -4.35
CA PHE A 93 3.16 16.93 -3.19
C PHE A 93 3.06 18.43 -3.47
N THR A 94 3.48 18.89 -4.66
CA THR A 94 3.32 20.28 -5.13
C THR A 94 2.23 20.36 -6.19
N THR A 95 2.36 19.55 -7.24
CA THR A 95 1.51 19.58 -8.44
C THR A 95 0.26 18.71 -8.32
N LYS A 96 0.22 17.76 -7.38
CA LYS A 96 -0.84 16.73 -7.27
C LYS A 96 -0.95 15.85 -8.51
N ASN A 97 0.13 15.75 -9.29
CA ASN A 97 0.12 15.02 -10.54
C ASN A 97 1.49 14.35 -10.82
N THR A 98 1.48 13.12 -11.35
CA THR A 98 2.68 12.46 -11.90
C THR A 98 2.64 12.29 -13.43
N THR A 99 1.47 12.40 -14.07
CA THR A 99 1.26 12.09 -15.50
C THR A 99 1.88 13.09 -16.47
N GLN A 100 2.19 14.29 -15.99
CA GLN A 100 2.73 15.37 -16.81
C GLN A 100 4.15 15.67 -16.36
N GLY A 101 5.09 15.88 -17.29
CA GLY A 101 6.43 16.40 -17.02
C GLY A 101 6.40 17.82 -16.42
N GLY A 102 7.54 18.34 -15.96
CA GLY A 102 7.65 19.73 -15.51
C GLY A 102 8.49 19.91 -14.25
N ASP A 103 8.76 21.17 -13.93
CA ASP A 103 9.57 21.55 -12.76
C ASP A 103 8.90 21.07 -11.45
N VAL A 104 9.72 20.50 -10.56
CA VAL A 104 9.30 20.03 -9.24
C VAL A 104 9.00 21.21 -8.30
N GLY A 105 9.49 22.41 -8.65
CA GLY A 105 9.45 23.59 -7.82
C GLY A 105 10.49 23.49 -6.70
N GLU A 106 10.25 24.19 -5.58
CA GLU A 106 11.14 24.14 -4.43
C GLU A 106 11.21 22.73 -3.83
N ALA A 107 12.44 22.27 -3.57
CA ALA A 107 12.69 20.95 -3.00
C ALA A 107 12.07 20.82 -1.61
N LEU A 108 11.08 19.94 -1.50
CA LEU A 108 10.43 19.62 -0.22
C LEU A 108 11.34 18.75 0.65
N HIS A 109 11.27 18.97 1.95
CA HIS A 109 11.95 18.17 2.95
C HIS A 109 10.95 17.65 3.99
N GLU A 110 11.43 16.79 4.87
CA GLU A 110 10.59 16.05 5.82
C GLU A 110 9.73 16.92 6.75
N ASP A 111 10.15 18.15 6.99
CA ASP A 111 9.53 19.11 7.90
C ASP A 111 8.71 20.18 7.17
N SER A 112 8.67 20.15 5.84
CA SER A 112 7.81 21.06 5.07
C SER A 112 6.35 20.88 5.51
N PRO A 113 5.57 21.96 5.74
CA PRO A 113 4.23 21.87 6.34
C PRO A 113 3.28 20.90 5.60
N GLN A 114 3.34 20.89 4.27
CA GLN A 114 2.57 19.95 3.46
C GLN A 114 2.99 18.49 3.67
N ILE A 115 4.28 18.22 3.83
CA ILE A 115 4.81 16.86 4.08
C ILE A 115 4.41 16.39 5.47
N VAL A 116 4.52 17.24 6.49
CA VAL A 116 4.06 16.93 7.86
C VAL A 116 2.57 16.58 7.84
N HIS A 117 1.74 17.39 7.17
CA HIS A 117 0.32 17.13 7.03
C HIS A 117 0.04 15.79 6.31
N ARG A 118 0.77 15.47 5.23
CA ARG A 118 0.59 14.19 4.52
C ARG A 118 1.11 12.98 5.32
N LYS A 119 2.16 13.15 6.14
CA LYS A 119 2.63 12.13 7.10
C LYS A 119 1.52 11.74 8.08
N MET A 120 0.70 12.70 8.54
CA MET A 120 -0.46 12.41 9.40
C MET A 120 -1.44 11.45 8.73
N PHE A 121 -1.78 11.69 7.46
CA PHE A 121 -2.68 10.80 6.72
C PHE A 121 -2.11 9.42 6.47
N LEU A 122 -0.82 9.31 6.13
CA LEU A 122 -0.20 7.99 5.98
C LEU A 122 -0.17 7.23 7.30
N ARG A 123 0.11 7.91 8.43
CA ARG A 123 0.03 7.28 9.77
C ARG A 123 -1.37 6.77 10.06
N ALA A 124 -2.38 7.57 9.79
CA ALA A 124 -3.76 7.18 10.02
C ALA A 124 -4.18 6.00 9.13
N TYR A 125 -3.76 6.01 7.86
CA TYR A 125 -3.95 4.91 6.93
C TYR A 125 -3.28 3.61 7.40
N LEU A 126 -2.00 3.64 7.79
CA LEU A 126 -1.31 2.45 8.29
C LEU A 126 -1.92 1.93 9.61
N ASN A 127 -2.43 2.82 10.47
CA ASN A 127 -3.19 2.40 11.65
C ASN A 127 -4.53 1.77 11.28
N LYS A 128 -5.20 2.27 10.24
CA LYS A 128 -6.45 1.72 9.72
C LYS A 128 -6.24 0.34 9.09
N LEU A 129 -5.11 0.10 8.40
CA LEU A 129 -4.71 -1.26 7.96
C LEU A 129 -4.60 -2.26 9.13
N CYS A 130 -4.41 -1.77 10.35
CA CYS A 130 -4.34 -2.58 11.57
C CYS A 130 -5.67 -2.59 12.35
N SER A 131 -6.77 -2.15 11.74
CA SER A 131 -8.11 -2.26 12.30
C SER A 131 -8.79 -3.55 11.84
N ASP A 132 -9.98 -3.83 12.35
CA ASP A 132 -10.69 -5.10 12.13
C ASP A 132 -11.09 -5.28 10.65
N PRO A 133 -10.47 -6.23 9.92
CA PRO A 133 -10.77 -6.48 8.51
C PRO A 133 -12.04 -7.32 8.30
N SER A 134 -12.73 -7.75 9.37
CA SER A 134 -14.05 -8.42 9.26
C SER A 134 -15.19 -7.45 8.92
N LYS A 135 -14.93 -6.14 8.96
CA LYS A 135 -15.91 -5.07 8.76
C LYS A 135 -15.88 -4.57 7.32
N MET A 136 -17.05 -4.42 6.68
CA MET A 136 -17.11 -3.92 5.30
C MET A 136 -16.55 -2.50 5.19
N GLU A 137 -16.75 -1.68 6.22
CA GLU A 137 -16.25 -0.30 6.32
C GLU A 137 -14.71 -0.22 6.36
N PHE A 138 -14.04 -1.34 6.65
CA PHE A 138 -12.60 -1.45 6.45
C PHE A 138 -12.29 -1.38 4.95
N TRP A 139 -12.89 -2.27 4.17
CA TRP A 139 -12.60 -2.44 2.75
C TRP A 139 -13.10 -1.27 1.90
N GLU A 140 -14.29 -0.72 2.21
CA GLU A 140 -14.80 0.50 1.57
C GLU A 140 -13.81 1.67 1.69
N TYR A 141 -13.18 1.83 2.85
CA TYR A 141 -12.17 2.86 3.03
C TYR A 141 -10.91 2.59 2.19
N LEU A 142 -10.43 1.35 2.15
CA LEU A 142 -9.25 0.98 1.37
C LEU A 142 -9.50 1.19 -0.13
N ASP A 143 -10.71 0.89 -0.60
CA ASP A 143 -11.13 1.15 -1.98
C ASP A 143 -11.18 2.64 -2.29
N LYS A 144 -11.77 3.42 -1.37
CA LYS A 144 -11.80 4.89 -1.46
C LYS A 144 -10.39 5.49 -1.53
N VAL A 145 -9.41 4.92 -0.82
CA VAL A 145 -8.01 5.37 -0.95
C VAL A 145 -7.52 5.19 -2.39
N GLY A 146 -7.82 4.09 -3.07
CA GLY A 146 -7.49 3.91 -4.49
C GLY A 146 -8.14 4.96 -5.38
N MET A 147 -9.45 5.15 -5.24
CA MET A 147 -10.25 6.15 -5.96
C MET A 147 -9.70 7.57 -5.82
N MET A 148 -9.26 7.94 -4.62
CA MET A 148 -8.69 9.28 -4.36
C MET A 148 -7.41 9.57 -5.16
N HIS A 149 -6.64 8.55 -5.56
CA HIS A 149 -5.38 8.74 -6.27
C HIS A 149 -5.53 8.85 -7.79
N VAL A 150 -6.75 8.68 -8.30
CA VAL A 150 -7.11 8.97 -9.71
C VAL A 150 -7.89 10.27 -9.89
N GLY A 151 -8.01 11.06 -8.82
CA GLY A 151 -8.62 12.39 -8.86
C GLY A 151 -10.10 12.44 -8.48
N LEU A 152 -10.69 11.29 -8.15
CA LEU A 152 -12.09 11.17 -7.77
C LEU A 152 -12.29 11.29 -6.25
N GLY A 153 -13.51 11.66 -5.82
CA GLY A 153 -13.88 11.74 -4.40
C GLY A 153 -13.13 12.81 -3.59
N ARG A 154 -12.50 13.79 -4.26
CA ARG A 154 -11.72 14.87 -3.64
C ARG A 154 -12.09 16.23 -4.22
N LYS A 155 -12.08 17.27 -3.37
CA LYS A 155 -12.24 18.66 -3.82
C LYS A 155 -11.07 19.13 -4.71
N HIS A 156 -9.87 18.65 -4.42
CA HIS A 156 -8.67 18.93 -5.20
C HIS A 156 -8.16 17.62 -5.80
N PRO A 157 -8.30 17.43 -7.12
CA PRO A 157 -7.86 16.21 -7.80
C PRO A 157 -6.39 15.91 -7.54
N LEU A 158 -6.10 14.62 -7.48
CA LEU A 158 -4.79 14.03 -7.26
C LEU A 158 -4.65 12.89 -8.27
N HIS A 159 -3.69 12.98 -9.18
CA HIS A 159 -3.47 11.96 -10.23
C HIS A 159 -2.09 11.35 -10.05
N ILE A 160 -2.03 10.16 -9.47
CA ILE A 160 -0.78 9.43 -9.23
C ILE A 160 -0.81 8.15 -10.05
N GLU A 161 0.15 7.95 -10.93
CA GLU A 161 0.20 6.74 -11.74
C GLU A 161 0.42 5.49 -10.88
N TYR A 162 -0.21 4.39 -11.30
CA TYR A 162 -0.20 3.14 -10.57
C TYR A 162 1.20 2.61 -10.26
N VAL A 163 2.17 2.85 -11.15
CA VAL A 163 3.58 2.44 -10.94
C VAL A 163 4.14 2.98 -9.62
N HIS A 164 3.80 4.21 -9.24
CA HIS A 164 4.26 4.83 -8.01
C HIS A 164 3.50 4.30 -6.79
N LEU A 165 2.19 4.05 -6.94
CA LEU A 165 1.37 3.45 -5.88
C LEU A 165 1.82 2.04 -5.53
N GLY A 166 1.94 1.17 -6.54
CA GLY A 166 2.38 -0.22 -6.37
C GLY A 166 3.80 -0.30 -5.79
N THR A 167 4.73 0.52 -6.27
CA THR A 167 6.11 0.56 -5.75
C THR A 167 6.17 1.03 -4.29
N CYS A 168 5.42 2.09 -3.95
CA CYS A 168 5.35 2.60 -2.57
C CYS A 168 4.75 1.56 -1.61
N LEU A 169 3.69 0.87 -2.04
CA LEU A 169 3.03 -0.15 -1.24
C LEU A 169 3.93 -1.38 -1.04
N GLY A 170 4.66 -1.80 -2.08
CA GLY A 170 5.69 -2.84 -1.97
C GLY A 170 6.82 -2.46 -1.02
N PHE A 171 7.28 -1.19 -1.04
CA PHE A 171 8.28 -0.69 -0.11
C PHE A 171 7.78 -0.68 1.34
N ILE A 172 6.52 -0.31 1.58
CA ILE A 172 5.89 -0.41 2.90
C ILE A 172 5.86 -1.87 3.37
N GLN A 173 5.45 -2.79 2.50
CA GLN A 173 5.37 -4.22 2.81
C GLN A 173 6.73 -4.81 3.19
N ASP A 174 7.79 -4.43 2.48
CA ASP A 174 9.17 -4.87 2.73
C ASP A 174 9.63 -4.48 4.14
N ILE A 175 9.56 -3.18 4.48
CA ILE A 175 9.93 -2.67 5.81
C ILE A 175 9.11 -3.34 6.92
N MET A 176 7.81 -3.48 6.69
CA MET A 176 6.90 -4.11 7.65
C MET A 176 7.26 -5.58 7.88
N THR A 177 7.57 -6.32 6.81
CA THR A 177 7.96 -7.73 6.86
C THR A 177 9.25 -7.90 7.64
N GLU A 178 10.29 -7.12 7.30
CA GLU A 178 11.57 -7.15 8.01
C GLU A 178 11.39 -6.87 9.50
N ALA A 179 10.61 -5.84 9.84
CA ALA A 179 10.37 -5.45 11.22
C ALA A 179 9.61 -6.53 12.02
N ILE A 180 8.60 -7.18 11.41
CA ILE A 180 7.87 -8.29 12.05
C ILE A 180 8.80 -9.49 12.26
N LEU A 181 9.55 -9.89 11.23
CA LEU A 181 10.46 -11.04 11.30
C LEU A 181 11.62 -10.81 12.28
N SER A 182 12.05 -9.57 12.45
CA SER A 182 13.08 -9.17 13.41
C SER A 182 12.57 -8.98 14.84
N HIS A 183 11.26 -9.06 15.09
CA HIS A 183 10.69 -8.78 16.41
C HIS A 183 11.21 -9.79 17.47
N PRO A 184 11.88 -9.35 18.56
CA PRO A 184 12.63 -10.25 19.44
C PRO A 184 11.74 -11.14 20.31
N ARG A 185 10.51 -10.70 20.61
CA ARG A 185 9.58 -11.40 21.51
C ARG A 185 8.43 -12.11 20.79
N LEU A 186 8.37 -12.05 19.46
CA LEU A 186 7.30 -12.69 18.71
C LEU A 186 7.77 -14.07 18.27
N HIS A 187 7.06 -15.11 18.70
CA HIS A 187 7.40 -16.48 18.30
C HIS A 187 7.26 -16.66 16.78
N MET A 188 8.08 -17.54 16.20
CA MET A 188 8.16 -17.74 14.75
C MET A 188 6.79 -18.03 14.11
N TYR A 189 5.98 -18.88 14.72
CA TYR A 189 4.62 -19.18 14.24
C TYR A 189 3.72 -17.93 14.14
N ARG A 190 3.82 -17.00 15.11
CA ARG A 190 3.08 -15.74 15.09
C ARG A 190 3.65 -14.77 14.06
N LYS A 191 4.97 -14.73 13.88
CA LYS A 191 5.63 -13.96 12.82
C LYS A 191 5.13 -14.39 11.44
N ILE A 192 5.15 -15.69 11.17
CA ILE A 192 4.67 -16.28 9.91
C ILE A 192 3.19 -15.94 9.68
N ALA A 193 2.33 -16.15 10.69
CA ALA A 193 0.91 -15.83 10.57
C ALA A 193 0.68 -14.35 10.25
N LEU A 194 1.34 -13.45 11.00
CA LEU A 194 1.18 -12.01 10.84
C LEU A 194 1.69 -11.51 9.48
N VAL A 195 2.86 -12.00 9.01
CA VAL A 195 3.40 -11.64 7.69
C VAL A 195 2.47 -12.14 6.59
N LYS A 196 1.99 -13.39 6.66
CA LYS A 196 1.04 -13.92 5.67
C LYS A 196 -0.25 -13.11 5.61
N ALA A 197 -0.85 -12.83 6.76
CA ALA A 197 -2.10 -12.09 6.83
C ALA A 197 -1.94 -10.63 6.35
N LEU A 198 -0.88 -9.95 6.78
CA LEU A 198 -0.59 -8.58 6.35
C LEU A 198 -0.31 -8.52 4.84
N ASN A 199 0.44 -9.47 4.29
CA ASN A 199 0.70 -9.54 2.85
C ASN A 199 -0.61 -9.66 2.05
N LYS A 200 -1.57 -10.47 2.50
CA LYS A 200 -2.88 -10.57 1.84
C LYS A 200 -3.64 -9.24 1.84
N VAL A 201 -3.66 -8.53 2.97
CA VAL A 201 -4.30 -7.19 3.07
C VAL A 201 -3.62 -6.20 2.12
N ILE A 202 -2.28 -6.20 2.07
CA ILE A 202 -1.51 -5.35 1.17
C ILE A 202 -1.84 -5.66 -0.30
N TRP A 203 -1.95 -6.93 -0.68
CA TRP A 203 -2.32 -7.33 -2.03
C TRP A 203 -3.76 -6.93 -2.39
N ILE A 204 -4.71 -7.02 -1.46
CA ILE A 204 -6.08 -6.55 -1.67
C ILE A 204 -6.10 -5.02 -1.84
N GLN A 205 -5.34 -4.27 -1.03
CA GLN A 205 -5.19 -2.83 -1.24
C GLN A 205 -4.60 -2.51 -2.62
N ASN A 206 -3.56 -3.25 -3.02
CA ASN A 206 -2.90 -3.07 -4.31
C ASN A 206 -3.88 -3.32 -5.46
N ASP A 207 -4.72 -4.34 -5.34
CA ASP A 207 -5.80 -4.64 -6.27
C ASP A 207 -6.82 -3.50 -6.33
N PHE A 208 -7.26 -2.96 -5.19
CA PHE A 208 -8.15 -1.80 -5.18
C PHE A 208 -7.52 -0.59 -5.86
N MET A 209 -6.24 -0.31 -5.62
CA MET A 209 -5.55 0.76 -6.35
C MET A 209 -5.52 0.47 -7.85
N ALA A 210 -5.20 -0.76 -8.25
CA ALA A 210 -5.17 -1.16 -9.66
C ALA A 210 -6.54 -1.04 -10.33
N LYS A 211 -7.62 -1.43 -9.64
CA LYS A 211 -9.01 -1.32 -10.12
C LYS A 211 -9.32 0.08 -10.65
N TRP A 212 -8.83 1.14 -10.01
CA TRP A 212 -9.08 2.52 -10.44
C TRP A 212 -8.19 2.99 -11.60
N HIS A 213 -7.15 2.24 -11.97
CA HIS A 213 -6.15 2.64 -12.98
C HIS A 213 -6.18 1.78 -14.25
N VAL A 214 -6.86 0.63 -14.23
CA VAL A 214 -6.91 -0.27 -15.38
C VAL A 214 -7.98 0.17 -16.39
N ARG A 215 -7.72 -0.03 -17.68
CA ARG A 215 -8.62 0.39 -18.77
C ARG A 215 -10.00 -0.27 -18.69
N GLU A 216 -10.05 -1.49 -18.18
CA GLU A 216 -11.30 -2.22 -17.97
C GLU A 216 -12.23 -1.51 -16.98
N ALA A 217 -11.69 -0.65 -16.11
CA ALA A 217 -12.51 0.19 -15.25
C ALA A 217 -13.29 1.25 -16.06
N ASP A 218 -12.68 1.79 -17.12
CA ASP A 218 -13.31 2.74 -18.03
C ASP A 218 -14.43 2.07 -18.84
N GLU A 219 -14.25 0.79 -19.22
CA GLU A 219 -15.28 0.02 -19.93
C GLU A 219 -16.62 -0.04 -19.17
N PHE A 220 -16.57 0.00 -17.85
CA PHE A 220 -17.74 -0.04 -16.98
C PHE A 220 -18.10 1.34 -16.37
N GLY A 221 -17.52 2.43 -16.89
CA GLY A 221 -17.87 3.80 -16.49
C GLY A 221 -17.46 4.20 -15.07
N LEU A 222 -16.57 3.45 -14.42
CA LEU A 222 -16.14 3.73 -13.04
C LEU A 222 -15.47 5.10 -12.89
N LEU A 223 -14.75 5.55 -13.92
CA LEU A 223 -14.08 6.85 -13.90
C LEU A 223 -14.99 8.04 -14.27
N GLU A 224 -16.18 7.76 -14.79
CA GLU A 224 -17.16 8.78 -15.23
C GLU A 224 -18.31 8.97 -14.22
N THR A 225 -18.44 8.10 -13.22
CA THR A 225 -19.50 8.20 -12.20
C THR A 225 -19.38 9.46 -11.32
N ASP A 226 -20.54 10.05 -10.99
CA ASP A 226 -20.67 11.15 -10.03
C ASP A 226 -20.33 10.66 -8.60
N VAL A 227 -19.07 10.80 -8.21
CA VAL A 227 -18.59 10.40 -6.88
C VAL A 227 -18.82 11.50 -5.86
N VAL A 228 -19.38 11.13 -4.70
CA VAL A 228 -19.55 12.05 -3.55
C VAL A 228 -18.19 12.48 -3.01
N ILE A 229 -17.94 13.80 -3.01
CA ILE A 229 -16.75 14.39 -2.42
C ILE A 229 -16.91 14.43 -0.90
N GLU A 230 -16.02 13.72 -0.20
CA GLU A 230 -15.97 13.71 1.26
C GLU A 230 -14.62 14.23 1.77
N LYS A 231 -14.59 14.68 3.03
CA LYS A 231 -13.34 15.06 3.69
C LYS A 231 -12.44 13.84 3.86
N GLU A 232 -11.12 14.01 3.71
CA GLU A 232 -10.16 12.92 3.95
C GLU A 232 -10.32 12.35 5.37
N GLY A 233 -10.36 11.02 5.45
CA GLY A 233 -10.58 10.29 6.70
C GLY A 233 -12.04 10.16 7.14
N TYR A 234 -12.99 10.54 6.28
CA TYR A 234 -14.42 10.27 6.44
C TYR A 234 -14.87 9.21 5.44
N LEU A 235 -15.93 8.47 5.79
CA LEU A 235 -16.61 7.50 4.93
C LEU A 235 -18.10 7.54 5.31
N HIS A 236 -18.98 7.73 4.33
CA HIS A 236 -20.43 7.86 4.54
C HIS A 236 -20.79 8.93 5.58
N GLY A 237 -20.08 10.06 5.57
CA GLY A 237 -20.25 11.16 6.53
C GLY A 237 -19.71 10.87 7.94
N LYS A 238 -19.28 9.64 8.22
CA LYS A 238 -18.70 9.23 9.50
C LYS A 238 -17.18 9.36 9.45
N LYS A 239 -16.59 9.93 10.50
CA LYS A 239 -15.14 9.95 10.66
C LYS A 239 -14.64 8.55 10.99
N ILE A 240 -13.71 8.04 10.18
CA ILE A 240 -13.17 6.69 10.31
C ILE A 240 -11.67 6.66 10.64
N LEU A 241 -10.98 7.80 10.48
CA LEU A 241 -9.62 8.01 10.99
C LEU A 241 -9.68 8.82 12.28
N ASP A 242 -9.33 8.21 13.41
CA ASP A 242 -9.44 8.81 14.74
C ASP A 242 -8.53 10.02 14.95
N ASP A 243 -9.01 11.02 15.70
CA ASP A 243 -8.25 12.23 16.04
C ASP A 243 -7.02 11.97 16.92
N LYS A 244 -7.02 10.92 17.74
CA LYS A 244 -5.84 10.54 18.53
C LYS A 244 -4.68 10.11 17.62
N LEU A 245 -4.98 9.49 16.48
CA LEU A 245 -3.98 9.12 15.47
C LEU A 245 -3.45 10.35 14.71
N MET A 246 -4.23 11.44 14.69
CA MET A 246 -3.86 12.72 14.11
C MET A 246 -3.10 13.61 15.11
N ALA A 247 -3.44 13.58 16.40
CA ALA A 247 -2.86 14.43 17.44
C ALA A 247 -1.43 14.00 17.86
N ASP A 248 -1.14 12.69 17.93
CA ASP A 248 0.20 12.17 18.22
C ASP A 248 1.25 12.52 17.14
N ALA A 249 0.82 13.09 16.01
CA ALA A 249 1.69 13.52 14.92
C ALA A 249 2.12 15.00 14.98
N SER A 250 1.46 15.83 15.79
CA SER A 250 1.83 17.24 16.04
C SER A 250 2.80 17.39 17.21
N ALA A 251 2.76 16.44 18.16
CA ALA A 251 3.81 16.30 19.15
C ALA A 251 5.09 15.86 18.42
N GLY A 252 6.03 16.79 18.23
CA GLY A 252 7.37 16.47 17.75
C GLY A 252 7.89 15.25 18.49
N LEU A 253 8.48 14.30 17.75
CA LEU A 253 9.09 13.12 18.32
C LEU A 253 10.05 13.56 19.44
N PRO A 254 9.90 13.07 20.69
CA PRO A 254 11.02 13.17 21.62
C PRO A 254 12.22 12.48 20.96
N ALA A 255 13.41 13.08 21.10
CA ALA A 255 14.65 12.45 20.67
C ALA A 255 14.66 10.99 21.16
N PRO A 256 15.05 10.02 20.31
CA PRO A 256 14.93 8.61 20.65
C PRO A 256 15.74 8.36 21.92
N ASN A 257 15.05 8.14 23.03
CA ASN A 257 15.67 7.57 24.20
C ASN A 257 16.12 6.18 23.75
N LYS A 258 17.45 5.94 23.74
CA LYS A 258 18.09 4.70 23.26
C LYS A 258 17.59 3.42 23.96
N SER A 259 16.70 3.54 24.94
CA SER A 259 16.18 2.46 25.78
C SER A 259 14.76 1.99 25.46
N GLN A 260 14.02 2.61 24.51
CA GLN A 260 12.59 2.26 24.31
C GLN A 260 12.16 1.77 22.93
N CYS A 261 13.03 1.79 21.92
CA CYS A 261 12.71 1.21 20.61
C CYS A 261 13.83 0.28 20.15
N PRO A 262 13.65 -1.06 20.19
CA PRO A 262 14.70 -2.00 19.78
C PRO A 262 14.96 -1.99 18.26
N PHE A 263 14.27 -1.14 17.49
CA PHE A 263 14.26 -1.12 16.03
C PHE A 263 15.05 0.05 15.41
N ALA A 264 15.59 0.97 16.22
CA ALA A 264 16.29 2.15 15.69
C ALA A 264 17.64 1.83 15.03
N THR A 265 18.23 0.66 15.34
CA THR A 265 19.56 0.26 14.86
C THR A 265 19.56 -0.87 13.85
N SER A 266 18.40 -1.47 13.52
CA SER A 266 18.33 -2.67 12.68
C SER A 266 17.65 -2.48 11.32
N LEU A 267 16.97 -1.36 11.06
CA LEU A 267 16.41 -1.10 9.74
C LEU A 267 17.51 -0.49 8.84
N PRO A 268 17.90 -1.14 7.73
CA PRO A 268 18.84 -0.55 6.79
C PRO A 268 18.20 0.71 6.21
N ILE A 269 18.80 1.86 6.50
CA ILE A 269 18.56 3.07 5.70
C ILE A 269 19.29 2.80 4.39
N PRO A 270 18.59 2.68 3.24
CA PRO A 270 19.28 2.59 1.97
C PRO A 270 20.09 3.88 1.81
N SER A 271 21.42 3.77 1.88
CA SER A 271 22.30 4.89 1.59
C SER A 271 22.05 5.31 0.14
N PRO A 272 21.92 6.61 -0.17
CA PRO A 272 21.78 7.04 -1.54
C PRO A 272 23.00 6.54 -2.31
N LEU A 273 22.76 5.76 -3.37
CA LEU A 273 23.80 5.35 -4.30
C LEU A 273 24.48 6.64 -4.78
N ARG A 274 25.76 6.80 -4.48
CA ARG A 274 26.57 7.93 -4.95
C ARG A 274 26.81 7.73 -6.44
N THR A 275 25.88 8.16 -7.28
CA THR A 275 26.09 8.27 -8.73
C THR A 275 26.94 9.51 -8.99
N SER A 276 28.25 9.39 -8.76
CA SER A 276 29.22 10.21 -9.48
C SER A 276 29.46 9.52 -10.83
N ILE A 277 28.57 9.79 -11.78
CA ILE A 277 28.94 9.70 -13.20
C ILE A 277 29.55 11.06 -13.50
N GLU A 278 30.89 11.11 -13.48
CA GLU A 278 31.64 12.21 -14.08
C GLU A 278 31.31 12.22 -15.58
N VAL A 279 30.64 13.28 -16.03
CA VAL A 279 30.45 13.55 -17.44
C VAL A 279 31.73 14.25 -17.90
N ASP A 280 32.73 13.46 -18.31
CA ASP A 280 33.81 13.99 -19.13
C ASP A 280 33.24 14.35 -20.50
N GLY A 281 33.34 15.63 -20.82
CA GLY A 281 32.94 16.16 -22.11
C GLY A 281 33.93 15.77 -23.19
N GLU A 282 33.45 15.07 -24.21
CA GLU A 282 33.99 15.12 -25.56
C GLU A 282 32.83 15.17 -26.56
N GLU A 283 32.76 16.27 -27.31
CA GLU A 283 31.90 16.44 -28.47
C GLU A 283 32.24 15.37 -29.52
N SER A 284 31.30 14.46 -29.78
CA SER A 284 31.31 13.65 -30.99
C SER A 284 29.90 13.65 -31.58
N SER A 285 29.70 14.51 -32.57
CA SER A 285 28.49 14.57 -33.40
C SER A 285 28.33 13.27 -34.20
N VAL A 286 27.36 12.44 -33.82
CA VAL A 286 26.88 11.31 -34.64
C VAL A 286 25.50 11.69 -35.21
N PRO A 287 25.24 11.60 -36.53
CA PRO A 287 23.96 11.98 -37.09
C PRO A 287 22.87 10.95 -36.73
N ILE A 288 21.70 11.44 -36.35
CA ILE A 288 20.50 10.65 -36.11
C ILE A 288 19.92 10.18 -37.46
N PRO A 289 19.54 8.91 -37.66
CA PRO A 289 18.83 8.48 -38.87
C PRO A 289 17.40 9.02 -38.85
N GLU A 290 16.98 9.66 -39.94
CA GLU A 290 15.59 10.10 -40.14
C GLU A 290 14.62 8.91 -40.07
N SER A 291 13.53 9.09 -39.33
CA SER A 291 12.40 8.16 -39.29
C SER A 291 11.60 8.19 -40.60
N PRO A 292 11.10 7.03 -41.09
CA PRO A 292 10.39 6.98 -42.36
C PRO A 292 9.02 7.66 -42.24
N LYS A 293 8.73 8.56 -43.19
CA LYS A 293 7.43 9.21 -43.36
C LYS A 293 6.39 8.16 -43.78
N VAL A 294 5.29 8.09 -43.03
CA VAL A 294 4.10 7.31 -43.42
C VAL A 294 3.29 8.16 -44.40
N GLU A 295 3.26 7.74 -45.67
CA GLU A 295 2.32 8.27 -46.66
C GLU A 295 0.92 7.73 -46.36
N VAL A 296 -0.02 8.66 -46.15
CA VAL A 296 -1.45 8.36 -46.06
C VAL A 296 -2.00 8.36 -47.48
N GLU A 297 -2.21 7.19 -48.06
CA GLU A 297 -2.99 7.04 -49.28
C GLU A 297 -4.49 7.11 -48.95
N GLY A 298 -5.17 8.09 -49.53
CA GLY A 298 -6.60 8.26 -49.42
C GLY A 298 -7.39 7.28 -50.29
N ARG A 299 -8.53 6.84 -49.76
CA ARG A 299 -9.75 6.50 -50.50
C ARG A 299 -10.95 7.00 -49.73
#